data_AF-A0A929F313-F1
#
_entry.id   AF-A0A929F313-F1
#
_cell.length_a   1.000
_cell.length_b   1.000
_cell.length_c   1.000
_cell.angle_alpha   90.00
_cell.angle_beta   90.00
_cell.angle_gamma   90.00
#
_symmetry.space_group_name_H-M   'P 1'
#
loop_
_entity.id
_entity.type
_entity.pdbx_description
1 polymer ?
#
loop_
_entity_poly.entity_id
_entity_poly.type
_entity_poly.pdbx_seq_one_letter_code
_entity_poly.pdbx_strand_id
1 'polypeptide(L)'
;QGFGKDYSRWFGLFMPKGTPAEIRKKFEDAWFKVMEYPEIAKLIKNTGAIPIKIRAEEAKRQIADERAHFTKVMKQLNLIKEQ
;
A
#
# COMPACT_ATOMS: atom_id res chain seq x y z
N GLN A 1 7.50 3.67 -12.34
CA GLN A 1 7.79 2.51 -13.23
C GLN A 1 6.76 2.52 -14.35
N GLY A 2 7.17 2.25 -15.59
CA GLY A 2 6.43 2.59 -16.83
C GLY A 2 5.17 1.78 -17.17
N PHE A 3 4.60 1.03 -16.23
CA PHE A 3 3.42 0.19 -16.44
C PHE A 3 2.13 0.78 -15.84
N GLY A 4 2.17 2.01 -15.31
CA GLY A 4 1.04 2.64 -14.61
C GLY A 4 1.05 2.36 -13.10
N LYS A 5 0.18 3.05 -12.35
CA LYS A 5 0.08 2.90 -10.88
C LYS A 5 -0.30 1.47 -10.50
N ASP A 6 -1.20 0.85 -11.27
CA ASP A 6 -1.81 -0.45 -10.98
C ASP A 6 -0.83 -1.63 -11.00
N TYR A 7 0.34 -1.46 -11.63
CA TYR A 7 1.38 -2.50 -11.71
C TYR A 7 2.69 -2.09 -11.03
N SER A 8 2.69 -0.95 -10.33
CA SER A 8 3.84 -0.52 -9.54
C SER A 8 3.83 -1.25 -8.21
N ARG A 9 4.93 -1.93 -7.86
CA ARG A 9 5.08 -2.53 -6.53
C ARG A 9 5.09 -1.42 -5.48
N TRP A 10 4.31 -1.61 -4.42
CA TRP A 10 4.23 -0.71 -3.28
C TRP A 10 4.43 -1.49 -1.97
N PHE A 11 4.79 -0.74 -0.93
CA PHE A 11 4.92 -1.24 0.43
C PHE A 11 4.02 -0.41 1.33
N GLY A 12 3.32 -1.07 2.25
CA GLY A 12 2.48 -0.39 3.23
C GLY A 12 2.50 -1.13 4.55
N LEU A 13 1.85 -0.53 5.54
CA LEU A 13 1.78 -1.05 6.89
C LEU A 13 0.39 -1.60 7.17
N PHE A 14 0.34 -2.71 7.89
CA PHE A 14 -0.88 -3.38 8.29
C PHE A 14 -0.96 -3.44 9.81
N MET A 15 -2.18 -3.39 10.33
CA MET A 15 -2.46 -3.59 11.75
C MET A 15 -3.38 -4.78 11.93
N PRO A 16 -3.34 -5.47 13.10
CA PRO A 16 -4.24 -6.58 13.39
C PRO A 16 -5.71 -6.20 13.25
N LYS A 17 -6.53 -7.16 12.81
CA LYS A 17 -7.98 -7.01 12.78
C LYS A 17 -8.50 -6.67 14.17
N GLY A 18 -9.37 -5.67 14.27
CA GLY A 18 -9.96 -5.24 15.54
C GLY A 18 -9.15 -4.20 16.32
N THR A 19 -7.98 -3.78 15.83
CA THR A 19 -7.24 -2.65 16.42
C THR A 19 -8.17 -1.43 16.57
N PRO A 20 -8.31 -0.79 17.75
CA PRO A 20 -9.20 0.36 17.93
C PRO A 20 -8.88 1.55 17.01
N ALA A 21 -9.90 2.33 16.65
CA ALA A 21 -9.75 3.42 15.69
C ALA A 21 -8.77 4.50 16.18
N GLU A 22 -8.80 4.85 17.47
CA GLU A 22 -7.85 5.83 18.03
C GLU A 22 -6.40 5.35 17.95
N ILE A 23 -6.14 4.05 18.13
CA ILE A 23 -4.79 3.49 18.03
C ILE A 23 -4.30 3.53 16.59
N ARG A 24 -5.16 3.16 15.63
CA ARG A 24 -4.82 3.25 14.19
C ARG A 24 -4.47 4.68 13.80
N LYS A 25 -5.29 5.65 14.21
CA LYS A 25 -5.07 7.07 13.91
C LYS A 25 -3.77 7.59 14.53
N LYS A 26 -3.49 7.26 15.80
CA LYS A 26 -2.26 7.68 16.47
C LYS A 26 -1.01 7.11 15.77
N PHE A 27 -1.06 5.85 15.37
CA PHE A 27 0.03 5.21 14.64
C PHE A 27 0.23 5.84 13.26
N GLU A 28 -0.86 6.03 12.50
CA GLU A 28 -0.83 6.67 11.18
C GLU A 28 -0.23 8.10 11.25
N ASP A 29 -0.68 8.91 12.22
CA ASP A 29 -0.18 10.27 12.40
C ASP A 29 1.31 10.28 12.79
N ALA A 30 1.77 9.32 13.61
CA ALA A 30 3.19 9.18 13.94
C ALA A 30 4.03 8.73 12.75
N TRP A 31 3.52 7.77 11.97
CA TRP A 31 4.17 7.28 10.77
C TRP A 31 4.41 8.39 9.75
N PHE A 32 3.41 9.25 9.51
CA PHE A 32 3.58 10.37 8.60
C PHE A 32 4.62 11.38 9.06
N LYS A 33 4.73 11.64 10.36
CA LYS A 33 5.79 12.50 10.89
C LYS A 33 7.17 11.91 10.65
N VAL A 34 7.34 10.60 10.85
CA VAL A 34 8.62 9.91 10.61
C VAL A 34 9.01 9.98 9.13
N MET A 35 8.04 9.83 8.22
CA MET A 35 8.29 9.91 6.78
C MET A 35 8.71 11.32 6.31
N GLU A 36 8.44 12.35 7.10
CA GLU A 36 8.86 13.74 6.84
C GLU A 36 10.31 14.00 7.29
N TYR A 37 10.95 13.09 8.03
CA TYR A 37 12.35 13.25 8.43
C TYR A 37 13.30 13.14 7.23
N PRO A 38 14.24 14.10 7.07
CA PRO A 38 15.13 14.15 5.90
C PRO A 38 15.96 12.88 5.67
N GLU A 39 16.42 12.24 6.74
CA GLU A 39 17.17 10.99 6.67
C GLU A 39 16.33 9.83 6.15
N ILE A 40 15.05 9.77 6.52
CA ILE A 40 14.11 8.75 6.05
C ILE A 40 13.75 9.00 4.59
N ALA A 41 13.45 10.24 4.23
CA ALA A 41 13.18 10.62 2.84
C ALA A 41 14.37 10.31 1.93
N LYS A 42 15.60 10.56 2.39
CA LYS A 42 16.84 10.22 1.67
C LYS A 42 17.02 8.72 1.51
N LEU A 43 16.77 7.93 2.56
CA LEU A 43 16.83 6.47 2.50
C LEU A 43 15.85 5.91 1.46
N ILE A 44 14.60 6.37 1.47
CA ILE A 44 13.55 5.94 0.52
C ILE A 44 13.92 6.32 -0.91
N LYS A 45 14.45 7.53 -1.13
CA LYS A 45 14.92 7.96 -2.45
C LYS A 45 16.04 7.06 -2.97
N ASN A 46 16.97 6.64 -2.10
CA ASN A 46 18.09 5.77 -2.46
C ASN A 46 17.65 4.36 -2.86
N THR A 47 16.51 3.87 -2.37
CA THR A 47 15.95 2.57 -2.79
C THR A 47 15.16 2.65 -4.10
N GLY A 48 15.00 3.85 -4.68
CA GLY A 48 14.18 4.08 -5.86
C GLY A 48 12.67 4.06 -5.59
N ALA A 49 12.27 4.02 -4.32
CA ALA A 49 10.88 4.14 -3.90
C ALA A 49 10.44 5.61 -3.90
N ILE A 50 9.16 5.83 -4.14
CA ILE A 50 8.53 7.16 -4.06
C ILE A 50 7.60 7.11 -2.85
N PRO A 51 7.79 7.97 -1.83
CA PRO A 51 6.90 8.01 -0.70
C PRO A 51 5.52 8.53 -1.13
N ILE A 52 4.48 7.76 -0.80
CA ILE A 52 3.08 8.13 -1.07
C ILE A 52 2.36 8.17 0.28
N LYS A 53 1.68 9.30 0.54
CA LYS A 53 0.89 9.50 1.75
C LYS A 53 -0.58 9.18 1.45
N ILE A 54 -0.97 7.93 1.65
CA ILE A 54 -2.38 7.50 1.61
C ILE A 54 -2.87 7.18 3.02
N ARG A 55 -4.13 7.49 3.30
CA ARG A 55 -4.78 7.16 4.58
C ARG A 55 -5.29 5.72 4.56
N ALA A 56 -5.54 5.15 5.75
CA ALA A 56 -5.97 3.75 5.90
C ALA A 56 -7.19 3.36 5.04
N GLU A 57 -8.19 4.24 4.89
CA GLU A 57 -9.38 3.97 4.07
C GLU A 57 -9.06 3.92 2.57
N GLU A 58 -8.15 4.78 2.10
CA GLU A 58 -7.70 4.77 0.70
C GLU A 58 -6.83 3.55 0.42
N ALA A 59 -5.93 3.18 1.34
CA ALA A 59 -5.14 1.96 1.25
C ALA A 59 -6.04 0.71 1.18
N LYS A 60 -7.12 0.67 1.97
CA LYS A 60 -8.09 -0.42 1.93
C LYS A 60 -8.79 -0.54 0.58
N ARG A 61 -9.14 0.60 -0.04
CA ARG A 61 -9.72 0.63 -1.40
C ARG A 61 -8.70 0.13 -2.43
N GLN A 62 -7.48 0.66 -2.42
CA GLN A 62 -6.42 0.22 -3.33
C GLN A 62 -6.21 -1.30 -3.26
N ILE A 63 -6.10 -1.87 -2.06
CA ILE A 63 -5.93 -3.32 -1.88
C ILE A 63 -7.13 -4.11 -2.44
N ALA A 64 -8.35 -3.61 -2.26
CA ALA A 64 -9.56 -4.27 -2.76
C ALA A 64 -9.60 -4.26 -4.29
N ASP A 65 -9.30 -3.11 -4.90
CA ASP A 65 -9.31 -2.90 -6.34
C ASP A 65 -8.21 -3.71 -7.03
N GLU A 66 -6.98 -3.67 -6.48
CA GLU A 66 -5.85 -4.48 -6.96
C GLU A 66 -6.17 -5.97 -6.86
N ARG A 67 -6.74 -6.44 -5.75
CA ARG A 67 -7.13 -7.84 -5.59
C ARG A 67 -8.16 -8.27 -6.62
N ALA A 68 -9.18 -7.46 -6.86
CA ALA A 68 -10.20 -7.76 -7.85
C ALA A 68 -9.60 -7.82 -9.27
N HIS A 69 -8.76 -6.84 -9.62
CA HIS A 69 -8.10 -6.77 -10.92
C HIS A 69 -7.14 -7.94 -11.15
N PHE A 70 -6.21 -8.20 -10.22
CA PHE A 70 -5.26 -9.30 -10.34
C PHE A 70 -5.96 -10.66 -10.35
N THR A 71 -7.03 -10.84 -9.56
CA THR A 71 -7.83 -12.08 -9.63
C THR A 71 -8.43 -12.28 -11.02
N LYS A 72 -9.00 -11.22 -11.61
CA LYS A 72 -9.57 -11.27 -12.96
C LYS A 72 -8.50 -11.62 -14.00
N VAL A 73 -7.35 -10.95 -13.97
CA VAL A 73 -6.24 -11.19 -14.91
C VAL A 73 -5.70 -12.62 -14.76
N MET A 74 -5.46 -13.08 -13.53
CA MET A 74 -4.95 -14.44 -13.28
C MET A 74 -5.92 -15.51 -13.79
N LYS A 75 -7.24 -15.31 -13.66
CA LYS A 75 -8.25 -16.20 -14.23
C LYS A 75 -8.23 -16.19 -15.76
N GLN A 76 -8.20 -15.00 -16.38
CA GLN A 76 -8.15 -14.87 -17.84
C GLN A 76 -6.91 -15.54 -18.46
N LEU A 77 -5.79 -15.53 -17.73
CA LEU A 77 -4.54 -16.16 -18.14
C LEU A 77 -4.43 -17.65 -17.73
N ASN A 78 -5.49 -18.24 -17.15
CA ASN A 78 -5.52 -19.60 -16.62
C ASN A 78 -4.40 -19.92 -15.61
N LEU A 79 -3.94 -18.92 -14.86
CA LEU A 79 -2.89 -19.08 -13.84
C LEU A 79 -3.44 -19.60 -12.50
N ILE A 80 -4.75 -19.44 -12.28
CA ILE A 80 -5.47 -19.94 -11.10
C ILE A 80 -6.80 -20.56 -11.54
N LYS A 81 -7.28 -21.59 -10.82
CA LYS A 81 -8.60 -22.20 -11.06
C LYS A 81 -9.70 -21.30 -10.50
N GLU A 82 -10.84 -21.24 -11.18
CA GLU A 82 -12.09 -20.78 -10.57
C GLU A 82 -12.47 -21.76 -9.46
N GLN A 83 -12.58 -21.24 -8.23
CA GLN A 83 -13.25 -21.94 -7.14
C GLN A 83 -14.76 -21.72 -7.26
#